data_AF-A0A2T7W3F8-F1
#
_entry.id   AF-A0A2T7W3F8-F1
#
_cell.length_a   1.000
_cell.length_b   1.000
_cell.length_c   1.000
_cell.angle_alpha   90.00
_cell.angle_beta   90.00
_cell.angle_gamma   90.00
#
_symmetry.space_group_name_H-M   'P 1'
#
loop_
_entity.id
_entity.type
_entity.pdbx_description
1 polymer ?
#
loop_
_entity_poly.entity_id
_entity_poly.type
_entity_poly.pdbx_seq_one_letter_code
_entity_poly.pdbx_strand_id
1 'polypeptide(L)'
;MVTVDAILLAGGRGSRVGGAVKPLFEVGGATLLSAAVTAVRRAGARRVVVVAPVLDEALDVTWVREDPPYGGPVAAVVAALREVDADDLYVLACDTVAPADVMSRLAAPLAPGVDGMCLDDGRRQWLMGRYRAAAVREAASTLPAAGRDASMRALLGGLEVASIAVDADLTRDVDTWDDLREARGGAMTESRTLPPEALDDWSAALAQRFGLTRGDIPVSLILDLARDVANGVARPAAPLSAFVAGLVAGRAGGSPADTEKAVAAVVEMARDWENR
;
A
#
# COMPACT_ATOMS: atom_id res chain seq x y z
N MET A 1 -30.41 -20.94 6.18
CA MET A 1 -29.13 -20.33 6.63
C MET A 1 -28.87 -19.17 5.69
N VAL A 2 -28.52 -17.99 6.19
CA VAL A 2 -28.21 -16.83 5.34
C VAL A 2 -26.95 -17.16 4.55
N THR A 3 -27.04 -17.05 3.23
CA THR A 3 -25.93 -17.31 2.31
C THR A 3 -25.05 -16.07 2.19
N VAL A 4 -23.74 -16.26 1.95
CA VAL A 4 -22.80 -15.16 1.76
C VAL A 4 -21.86 -15.45 0.58
N ASP A 5 -21.62 -14.42 -0.22
CA ASP A 5 -20.59 -14.39 -1.26
C ASP A 5 -19.58 -13.28 -0.91
N ALA A 6 -18.44 -13.23 -1.61
CA ALA A 6 -17.42 -12.21 -1.38
C ALA A 6 -17.04 -11.48 -2.67
N ILE A 7 -16.86 -10.17 -2.54
CA ILE A 7 -16.29 -9.27 -3.54
C ILE A 7 -14.94 -8.80 -3.01
N LEU A 8 -13.88 -9.14 -3.73
CA LEU A 8 -12.51 -8.78 -3.42
C LEU A 8 -12.01 -7.74 -4.43
N LEU A 9 -11.66 -6.55 -3.94
CA LEU A 9 -11.13 -5.47 -4.78
C LEU A 9 -9.61 -5.56 -4.85
N ALA A 10 -9.10 -6.09 -5.95
CA ALA A 10 -7.67 -6.28 -6.22
C ALA A 10 -7.16 -5.35 -7.34
N GLY A 11 -7.93 -4.32 -7.69
CA GLY A 11 -7.59 -3.31 -8.68
C GLY A 11 -6.85 -2.11 -8.09
N GLY A 12 -6.19 -1.35 -8.95
CA GLY A 12 -5.50 -0.13 -8.56
C GLY A 12 -4.34 0.18 -9.50
N ARG A 13 -3.78 1.39 -9.40
CA ARG A 13 -2.63 1.80 -10.22
C ARG A 13 -1.29 1.51 -9.56
N GLY A 14 -1.25 1.24 -8.25
CA GLY A 14 -0.01 1.00 -7.53
C GLY A 14 0.98 2.17 -7.61
N SER A 15 0.52 3.41 -7.81
CA SER A 15 1.39 4.55 -8.14
C SER A 15 2.48 4.80 -7.10
N ARG A 16 2.18 4.57 -5.81
CA ARG A 16 3.12 4.73 -4.67
C ARG A 16 4.19 3.64 -4.60
N VAL A 17 3.99 2.53 -5.31
CA VAL A 17 4.92 1.40 -5.41
C VAL A 17 5.42 1.21 -6.85
N GLY A 18 5.44 2.29 -7.64
CA GLY A 18 6.01 2.29 -9.00
C GLY A 18 5.23 1.45 -10.01
N GLY A 19 3.92 1.27 -9.80
CA GLY A 19 3.07 0.45 -10.67
C GLY A 19 3.07 -1.05 -10.34
N ALA A 20 3.73 -1.45 -9.24
CA ALA A 20 3.68 -2.83 -8.77
C ALA A 20 2.24 -3.25 -8.41
N VAL A 21 1.94 -4.53 -8.64
CA VAL A 21 0.63 -5.13 -8.41
C VAL A 21 0.51 -5.53 -6.94
N LYS A 22 0.04 -4.62 -6.08
CA LYS A 22 -0.04 -4.81 -4.63
C LYS A 22 -0.68 -6.14 -4.17
N PRO A 23 -1.77 -6.64 -4.77
CA PRO A 23 -2.38 -7.90 -4.32
C PRO A 23 -1.43 -9.11 -4.41
N LEU A 24 -0.38 -9.03 -5.24
CA LEU A 24 0.65 -10.06 -5.37
C LEU A 24 1.82 -9.90 -4.40
N PHE A 25 1.80 -8.89 -3.53
CA PHE A 25 2.81 -8.77 -2.48
C PHE A 25 2.69 -9.92 -1.49
N GLU A 26 3.83 -10.51 -1.16
CA GLU A 26 3.89 -11.64 -0.23
C GLU A 26 4.15 -11.17 1.22
N VAL A 27 3.31 -11.65 2.14
CA VAL A 27 3.43 -11.47 3.59
C VAL A 27 3.14 -12.82 4.24
N GLY A 28 4.01 -13.27 5.16
CA GLY A 28 3.81 -14.55 5.86
C GLY A 28 3.77 -15.79 4.94
N GLY A 29 4.41 -15.74 3.76
CA GLY A 29 4.47 -16.85 2.81
C GLY A 29 3.27 -16.98 1.86
N ALA A 30 2.35 -16.01 1.85
CA ALA A 30 1.24 -15.96 0.90
C ALA A 30 1.11 -14.55 0.30
N THR A 31 0.54 -14.45 -0.90
CA THR A 31 0.15 -13.16 -1.46
C THR A 31 -1.00 -12.55 -0.67
N LEU A 32 -1.10 -11.22 -0.60
CA LEU A 32 -2.24 -10.53 0.04
C LEU A 32 -3.57 -11.01 -0.55
N LEU A 33 -3.62 -11.23 -1.88
CA LEU A 33 -4.79 -11.79 -2.56
C LEU A 33 -5.12 -13.21 -2.11
N SER A 34 -4.14 -14.12 -2.10
CA SER A 34 -4.34 -15.51 -1.66
C SER A 34 -4.80 -15.58 -0.20
N ALA A 35 -4.24 -14.73 0.67
CA ALA A 35 -4.65 -14.61 2.06
C ALA A 35 -6.10 -14.10 2.19
N ALA A 36 -6.49 -13.08 1.41
CA ALA A 36 -7.86 -12.56 1.39
C ALA A 36 -8.87 -13.61 0.90
N VAL A 37 -8.58 -14.31 -0.20
CA VAL A 37 -9.41 -15.41 -0.73
C VAL A 37 -9.58 -16.49 0.34
N THR A 38 -8.49 -16.93 0.96
CA THR A 38 -8.52 -17.94 2.03
C THR A 38 -9.39 -17.49 3.21
N ALA A 39 -9.26 -16.23 3.62
CA ALA A 39 -10.02 -15.69 4.75
C ALA A 39 -11.53 -15.67 4.48
N VAL A 40 -11.98 -15.16 3.32
CA VAL A 40 -13.42 -15.10 3.01
C VAL A 40 -14.02 -16.49 2.80
N ARG A 41 -13.26 -17.44 2.22
CA ARG A 41 -13.69 -18.84 2.09
C ARG A 41 -13.89 -19.49 3.47
N ARG A 42 -12.94 -19.30 4.39
CA ARG A 42 -13.06 -19.76 5.78
C ARG A 42 -14.24 -19.12 6.52
N ALA A 43 -14.59 -17.89 6.17
CA ALA A 43 -15.76 -17.17 6.69
C ALA A 43 -17.09 -17.58 6.03
N GLY A 44 -17.09 -18.60 5.17
CA GLY A 44 -18.31 -19.19 4.59
C GLY A 44 -18.72 -18.63 3.22
N ALA A 45 -17.88 -17.85 2.54
CA ALA A 45 -18.17 -17.36 1.20
C ALA A 45 -18.30 -18.51 0.19
N ARG A 46 -19.49 -18.69 -0.38
CA ARG A 46 -19.77 -19.75 -1.37
C ARG A 46 -19.13 -19.43 -2.72
N ARG A 47 -19.21 -18.16 -3.13
CA ARG A 47 -18.54 -17.61 -4.32
C ARG A 47 -17.63 -16.46 -3.91
N VAL A 48 -16.47 -16.38 -4.57
CA VAL A 48 -15.50 -15.29 -4.41
C VAL A 48 -15.27 -14.67 -5.77
N VAL A 49 -15.61 -13.39 -5.89
CA VAL A 49 -15.45 -12.58 -7.10
C VAL A 49 -14.31 -11.61 -6.88
N VAL A 50 -13.25 -11.70 -7.67
CA VAL A 50 -12.09 -10.80 -7.61
C VAL A 50 -12.20 -9.78 -8.73
N VAL A 51 -12.15 -8.50 -8.38
CA VAL A 51 -12.21 -7.40 -9.35
C VAL A 51 -10.81 -6.91 -9.67
N ALA A 52 -10.28 -7.43 -10.77
CA ALA A 52 -8.94 -7.17 -11.30
C ALA A 52 -8.79 -7.82 -12.69
N PRO A 53 -7.77 -7.47 -13.50
CA PRO A 53 -7.27 -8.43 -14.48
C PRO A 53 -6.91 -9.75 -13.80
N VAL A 54 -6.88 -10.85 -14.55
CA VAL A 54 -6.46 -12.15 -13.99
C VAL A 54 -5.02 -12.03 -13.48
N LEU A 55 -4.83 -12.16 -12.16
CA LEU A 55 -3.52 -12.06 -11.51
C LEU A 55 -2.91 -13.41 -11.16
N ASP A 56 -3.75 -14.43 -10.95
CA ASP A 56 -3.33 -15.78 -10.60
C ASP A 56 -4.39 -16.80 -11.08
N GLU A 57 -4.06 -17.57 -12.12
CA GLU A 57 -4.96 -18.59 -12.69
C GLU A 57 -5.18 -19.79 -11.76
N ALA A 58 -4.34 -19.97 -10.72
CA ALA A 58 -4.48 -21.07 -9.78
C ALA A 58 -5.56 -20.83 -8.72
N LEU A 59 -6.03 -19.58 -8.56
CA LEU A 59 -7.08 -19.25 -7.60
C LEU A 59 -8.46 -19.65 -8.14
N ASP A 60 -9.19 -20.46 -7.36
CA ASP A 60 -10.60 -20.80 -7.62
C ASP A 60 -11.53 -19.62 -7.27
N VAL A 61 -11.57 -18.63 -8.16
CA VAL A 61 -12.36 -17.40 -8.05
C VAL A 61 -12.93 -16.99 -9.41
N THR A 62 -13.99 -16.19 -9.39
CA THR A 62 -14.50 -15.52 -10.59
C THR A 62 -13.77 -14.19 -10.79
N TRP A 63 -13.10 -14.03 -11.91
CA TRP A 63 -12.43 -12.77 -12.26
C TRP A 63 -13.37 -11.84 -13.01
N VAL A 64 -13.50 -10.61 -12.51
CA VAL A 64 -14.29 -9.54 -13.13
C VAL A 64 -13.41 -8.31 -13.25
N ARG A 65 -13.74 -7.44 -14.21
CA ARG A 65 -13.13 -6.11 -14.30
C ARG A 65 -14.19 -5.10 -14.67
N GLU A 66 -14.18 -3.94 -14.03
CA GLU A 66 -15.01 -2.83 -14.48
C GLU A 66 -14.57 -2.35 -15.88
N ASP A 67 -15.55 -1.90 -16.67
CA ASP A 67 -15.34 -1.38 -18.01
C ASP A 67 -16.00 0.01 -18.13
N PRO A 68 -15.22 1.08 -18.43
CA PRO A 68 -13.76 1.07 -18.58
C PRO A 68 -13.03 0.85 -17.24
N PRO A 69 -11.79 0.32 -17.29
CA PRO A 69 -11.02 0.05 -16.10
C PRO A 69 -10.64 1.32 -15.35
N TYR A 70 -10.36 1.17 -14.05
CA TYR A 70 -10.00 2.25 -13.14
C TYR A 70 -11.15 3.23 -12.86
N GLY A 71 -12.38 2.73 -12.85
CA GLY A 71 -13.58 3.50 -12.50
C GLY A 71 -13.78 3.72 -10.99
N GLY A 72 -12.84 3.29 -10.16
CA GLY A 72 -12.92 3.40 -8.70
C GLY A 72 -13.63 2.21 -8.03
N PRO A 73 -13.65 2.17 -6.68
CA PRO A 73 -14.10 1.02 -5.92
C PRO A 73 -15.59 0.71 -6.14
N VAL A 74 -16.43 1.73 -6.35
CA VAL A 74 -17.87 1.52 -6.57
C VAL A 74 -18.13 0.89 -7.94
N ALA A 75 -17.48 1.37 -9.01
CA ALA A 75 -17.59 0.74 -10.33
C ALA A 75 -17.15 -0.73 -10.31
N ALA A 76 -16.11 -1.04 -9.53
CA ALA A 76 -15.64 -2.39 -9.31
C ALA A 76 -16.68 -3.26 -8.58
N VAL A 77 -17.29 -2.75 -7.50
CA VAL A 77 -18.41 -3.43 -6.82
C VAL A 77 -19.58 -3.65 -7.77
N VAL A 78 -19.99 -2.63 -8.55
CA VAL A 78 -21.10 -2.72 -9.51
C VAL A 78 -20.84 -3.79 -10.56
N ALA A 79 -19.61 -3.91 -11.06
CA ALA A 79 -19.22 -4.95 -11.99
C ALA A 79 -19.36 -6.35 -11.35
N ALA A 80 -18.85 -6.52 -10.12
CA ALA A 80 -18.91 -7.78 -9.37
C ALA A 80 -20.32 -8.20 -8.95
N LEU A 81 -21.24 -7.25 -8.73
CA LEU A 81 -22.63 -7.54 -8.36
C LEU A 81 -23.33 -8.45 -9.37
N ARG A 82 -22.91 -8.47 -10.64
CA ARG A 82 -23.48 -9.35 -11.67
C ARG A 82 -23.16 -10.83 -11.44
N GLU A 83 -22.11 -11.11 -10.68
CA GLU A 83 -21.58 -12.45 -10.47
C GLU A 83 -21.92 -13.06 -9.10
N VAL A 84 -22.57 -12.33 -8.20
CA VAL A 84 -22.95 -12.82 -6.85
C VAL A 84 -24.46 -13.01 -6.75
N ASP A 85 -24.93 -13.93 -5.92
CA ASP A 85 -26.37 -14.18 -5.73
C ASP A 85 -26.78 -14.50 -4.28
N ALA A 86 -25.82 -14.47 -3.35
CA ALA A 86 -26.08 -14.64 -1.92
C ALA A 86 -26.96 -13.55 -1.30
N ASP A 87 -27.50 -13.85 -0.12
CA ASP A 87 -28.25 -12.90 0.71
C ASP A 87 -27.36 -11.74 1.20
N ASP A 88 -26.13 -12.06 1.61
CA ASP A 88 -25.13 -11.12 2.12
C ASP A 88 -23.86 -11.13 1.26
N LEU A 89 -23.09 -10.04 1.31
CA LEU A 89 -21.82 -9.84 0.61
C LEU A 89 -20.75 -9.42 1.61
N TYR A 90 -19.61 -10.11 1.60
CA TYR A 90 -18.37 -9.53 2.09
C TYR A 90 -17.78 -8.63 1.01
N VAL A 91 -17.34 -7.43 1.38
CA VAL A 91 -16.58 -6.54 0.50
C VAL A 91 -15.24 -6.26 1.17
N LEU A 92 -14.15 -6.67 0.52
CA LEU A 92 -12.80 -6.58 1.06
C LEU A 92 -11.80 -6.02 0.04
N ALA A 93 -10.96 -5.06 0.44
CA ALA A 93 -9.80 -4.65 -0.36
C ALA A 93 -8.64 -5.64 -0.21
N CYS A 94 -7.92 -5.93 -1.31
CA CYS A 94 -6.82 -6.90 -1.33
C CYS A 94 -5.43 -6.28 -1.05
N ASP A 95 -5.38 -5.27 -0.19
CA ASP A 95 -4.16 -4.67 0.36
C ASP A 95 -4.08 -4.78 1.89
N THR A 96 -5.05 -5.41 2.55
CA THR A 96 -5.02 -5.66 4.01
C THR A 96 -3.95 -6.68 4.41
N VAL A 97 -3.26 -6.41 5.53
CA VAL A 97 -2.21 -7.30 6.08
C VAL A 97 -2.77 -8.47 6.90
N ALA A 98 -3.99 -8.35 7.42
CA ALA A 98 -4.58 -9.32 8.36
C ALA A 98 -6.02 -9.70 7.98
N PRO A 99 -6.27 -10.23 6.76
CA PRO A 99 -7.64 -10.50 6.29
C PRO A 99 -8.38 -11.52 7.16
N ALA A 100 -7.69 -12.48 7.78
CA ALA A 100 -8.32 -13.44 8.69
C ALA A 100 -8.91 -12.77 9.94
N ASP A 101 -8.18 -11.81 10.52
CA ASP A 101 -8.62 -11.06 11.69
C ASP A 101 -9.77 -10.11 11.34
N VAL A 102 -9.70 -9.45 10.17
CA VAL A 102 -10.81 -8.68 9.59
C VAL A 102 -12.07 -9.56 9.48
N MET A 103 -11.96 -10.74 8.87
CA MET A 103 -13.10 -11.64 8.70
C MET A 103 -13.66 -12.15 10.03
N SER A 104 -12.83 -12.34 11.06
CA SER A 104 -13.30 -12.76 12.39
C SER A 104 -14.29 -11.77 13.01
N ARG A 105 -14.15 -10.47 12.68
CA ARG A 105 -15.04 -9.41 13.15
C ARG A 105 -16.33 -9.31 12.33
N LEU A 106 -16.31 -9.76 11.08
CA LEU A 106 -17.42 -9.64 10.13
C LEU A 106 -18.26 -10.92 9.98
N ALA A 107 -17.83 -12.04 10.57
CA ALA A 107 -18.50 -13.34 10.44
C ALA A 107 -19.89 -13.39 11.08
N ALA A 108 -20.17 -12.50 12.04
CA ALA A 108 -21.47 -12.44 12.70
C ALA A 108 -22.60 -12.11 11.71
N PRO A 109 -23.78 -12.75 11.83
CA PRO A 109 -24.94 -12.38 11.03
C PRO A 109 -25.36 -10.91 11.27
N LEU A 110 -25.86 -10.26 10.23
CA LEU A 110 -26.45 -8.93 10.34
C LEU A 110 -27.72 -8.97 11.19
N ALA A 111 -27.87 -8.00 12.09
CA ALA A 111 -29.08 -7.83 12.88
C ALA A 111 -30.30 -7.53 11.98
N PRO A 112 -31.53 -7.85 12.41
CA PRO A 112 -32.73 -7.43 11.70
C PRO A 112 -32.79 -5.91 11.52
N GLY A 113 -33.16 -5.45 10.32
CA GLY A 113 -33.25 -4.02 10.00
C GLY A 113 -31.92 -3.31 9.74
N VAL A 114 -30.78 -4.02 9.83
CA VAL A 114 -29.45 -3.49 9.50
C VAL A 114 -29.04 -3.97 8.10
N ASP A 115 -28.62 -3.02 7.26
CA ASP A 115 -28.21 -3.25 5.88
C ASP A 115 -26.74 -3.69 5.78
N GLY A 116 -25.92 -3.39 6.79
CA GLY A 116 -24.53 -3.84 6.80
C GLY A 116 -23.79 -3.60 8.11
N MET A 117 -22.57 -4.10 8.17
CA MET A 117 -21.60 -3.79 9.20
C MET A 117 -20.23 -3.56 8.55
N CYS A 118 -19.44 -2.63 9.08
CA CYS A 118 -18.06 -2.43 8.66
C CYS A 118 -17.16 -2.11 9.84
N LEU A 119 -15.86 -2.34 9.66
CA LEU A 119 -14.87 -1.95 10.67
C LEU A 119 -14.74 -0.42 10.75
N ASP A 120 -14.35 0.06 11.93
CA ASP A 120 -14.18 1.48 12.22
C ASP A 120 -12.98 1.68 13.15
N ASP A 121 -11.93 2.32 12.64
CA ASP A 121 -10.69 2.66 13.37
C ASP A 121 -10.62 4.16 13.71
N GLY A 122 -11.79 4.78 13.93
CA GLY A 122 -11.97 6.23 13.94
C GLY A 122 -12.44 6.78 12.58
N ARG A 123 -12.49 5.91 11.57
CA ARG A 123 -13.09 6.13 10.26
C ARG A 123 -13.65 4.82 9.73
N ARG A 124 -14.83 4.89 9.10
CA ARG A 124 -15.49 3.71 8.53
C ARG A 124 -14.68 3.12 7.39
N GLN A 125 -14.28 1.87 7.56
CA GLN A 125 -13.59 1.06 6.56
C GLN A 125 -14.62 0.33 5.70
N TRP A 126 -15.22 1.04 4.75
CA TRP A 126 -16.29 0.53 3.88
C TRP A 126 -15.91 -0.70 3.03
N LEU A 127 -14.62 -0.92 2.83
CA LEU A 127 -14.06 -2.09 2.14
C LEU A 127 -13.56 -3.16 3.11
N MET A 128 -14.06 -3.14 4.34
CA MET A 128 -13.88 -4.18 5.35
C MET A 128 -15.24 -4.39 6.01
N GLY A 129 -16.18 -4.92 5.22
CA GLY A 129 -17.58 -4.97 5.63
C GLY A 129 -18.37 -6.16 5.10
N ARG A 130 -19.52 -6.38 5.74
CA ARG A 130 -20.56 -7.33 5.35
C ARG A 130 -21.85 -6.55 5.10
N TYR A 131 -22.51 -6.78 3.97
CA TYR A 131 -23.67 -6.01 3.55
C TYR A 131 -24.78 -6.92 3.01
N ARG A 132 -26.05 -6.52 3.16
CA ARG A 132 -27.18 -7.14 2.46
C ARG A 132 -27.00 -6.93 0.96
N ALA A 133 -26.96 -8.02 0.19
CA ALA A 133 -26.77 -7.94 -1.25
C ALA A 133 -27.87 -7.10 -1.92
N ALA A 134 -29.11 -7.24 -1.47
CA ALA A 134 -30.25 -6.49 -1.98
C ALA A 134 -30.10 -4.98 -1.77
N ALA A 135 -29.70 -4.53 -0.57
CA ALA A 135 -29.51 -3.11 -0.26
C ALA A 135 -28.38 -2.50 -1.09
N VAL A 136 -27.27 -3.22 -1.27
CA VAL A 136 -26.15 -2.75 -2.10
C VAL A 136 -26.57 -2.65 -3.57
N ARG A 137 -27.35 -3.61 -4.10
CA ARG A 137 -27.88 -3.56 -5.48
C ARG A 137 -28.82 -2.38 -5.67
N GLU A 138 -29.72 -2.16 -4.72
CA GLU A 138 -30.67 -1.04 -4.77
C GLU A 138 -29.91 0.28 -4.80
N ALA A 139 -29.01 0.49 -3.83
CA ALA A 139 -28.17 1.70 -3.78
C ALA A 139 -27.35 1.89 -5.06
N ALA A 140 -26.71 0.83 -5.56
CA ALA A 140 -25.95 0.87 -6.80
C ALA A 140 -26.81 1.25 -8.02
N SER A 141 -28.07 0.83 -8.07
CA SER A 141 -28.97 1.10 -9.20
C SER A 141 -29.35 2.58 -9.31
N THR A 142 -29.23 3.35 -8.22
CA THR A 142 -29.47 4.80 -8.19
C THR A 142 -28.27 5.62 -8.65
N LEU A 143 -27.08 5.01 -8.78
CA LEU A 143 -25.87 5.74 -9.11
C LEU A 143 -25.76 6.01 -10.62
N PRO A 144 -25.39 7.24 -11.02
CA PRO A 144 -25.12 7.54 -12.42
C PRO A 144 -23.88 6.78 -12.91
N ALA A 145 -23.79 6.57 -14.23
CA ALA A 145 -22.63 6.00 -14.91
C ALA A 145 -22.08 4.70 -14.26
N ALA A 146 -22.98 3.85 -13.76
CA ALA A 146 -22.63 2.60 -13.06
C ALA A 146 -21.64 2.80 -11.89
N GLY A 147 -21.73 3.94 -11.20
CA GLY A 147 -20.89 4.24 -10.04
C GLY A 147 -19.44 4.59 -10.37
N ARG A 148 -19.14 4.93 -11.63
CA ARG A 148 -17.83 5.43 -12.03
C ARG A 148 -17.45 6.68 -11.23
N ASP A 149 -16.21 6.68 -10.73
CA ASP A 149 -15.59 7.72 -9.90
C ASP A 149 -16.35 8.01 -8.59
N ALA A 150 -17.33 7.17 -8.23
CA ALA A 150 -18.05 7.28 -6.98
C ALA A 150 -17.25 6.68 -5.80
N SER A 151 -17.43 7.28 -4.62
CA SER A 151 -16.84 6.78 -3.38
C SER A 151 -17.71 5.71 -2.73
N MET A 152 -17.12 4.80 -1.95
CA MET A 152 -17.90 3.82 -1.18
C MET A 152 -18.88 4.49 -0.21
N ARG A 153 -18.58 5.70 0.28
CA ARG A 153 -19.51 6.51 1.08
C ARG A 153 -20.74 6.93 0.28
N ALA A 154 -20.61 7.21 -1.01
CA ALA A 154 -21.75 7.53 -1.87
C ALA A 154 -22.66 6.31 -2.10
N LEU A 155 -22.07 5.11 -2.20
CA LEU A 155 -22.82 3.86 -2.35
C LEU A 155 -23.50 3.43 -1.03
N LEU A 156 -22.77 3.43 0.07
CA LEU A 156 -23.19 2.76 1.31
C LEU A 156 -23.63 3.74 2.40
N GLY A 157 -23.37 5.04 2.25
CA GLY A 157 -23.62 6.04 3.30
C GLY A 157 -25.09 6.33 3.58
N GLY A 158 -25.99 5.95 2.66
CA GLY A 158 -27.44 6.02 2.86
C GLY A 158 -28.06 4.76 3.47
N LEU A 159 -27.27 3.70 3.65
CA LEU A 159 -27.71 2.43 4.24
C LEU A 159 -27.55 2.45 5.76
N GLU A 160 -28.35 1.64 6.46
CA GLU A 160 -28.19 1.42 7.89
C GLU A 160 -27.01 0.47 8.14
N VAL A 161 -25.81 1.05 8.31
CA VAL A 161 -24.55 0.32 8.50
C VAL A 161 -24.02 0.50 9.91
N ALA A 162 -23.92 -0.61 10.64
CA ALA A 162 -23.30 -0.66 11.97
C ALA A 162 -21.77 -0.54 11.88
N SER A 163 -21.18 0.30 12.74
CA SER A 163 -19.72 0.40 12.90
C SER A 163 -19.22 -0.58 13.96
N ILE A 164 -18.18 -1.34 13.65
CA ILE A 164 -17.47 -2.21 14.60
C ILE A 164 -16.13 -1.54 14.93
N ALA A 165 -16.03 -0.99 16.14
CA ALA A 165 -14.81 -0.35 16.61
C ALA A 165 -13.65 -1.36 16.70
N VAL A 166 -12.51 -1.02 16.11
CA VAL A 166 -11.27 -1.81 16.11
C VAL A 166 -10.05 -0.90 16.24
N ASP A 167 -8.91 -1.47 16.64
CA ASP A 167 -7.64 -0.77 16.59
C ASP A 167 -7.19 -0.59 15.14
N ALA A 168 -6.54 0.55 14.84
CA ALA A 168 -6.03 0.87 13.50
C ALA A 168 -5.03 -0.16 12.96
N ASP A 169 -4.41 -0.93 13.85
CA ASP A 169 -3.49 -2.01 13.46
C ASP A 169 -4.19 -3.15 12.69
N LEU A 170 -5.48 -3.38 12.94
CA LEU A 170 -6.27 -4.42 12.29
C LEU A 170 -6.73 -4.00 10.89
N THR A 171 -6.90 -2.70 10.66
CA THR A 171 -7.36 -2.11 9.39
C THR A 171 -6.20 -1.65 8.51
N ARG A 172 -4.96 -1.92 8.91
CA ARG A 172 -3.74 -1.54 8.18
C ARG A 172 -3.72 -2.18 6.77
N ASP A 173 -3.39 -1.36 5.78
CA ASP A 173 -3.19 -1.73 4.39
C ASP A 173 -1.72 -1.57 3.96
N VAL A 174 -1.37 -2.18 2.82
CA VAL A 174 -0.04 -2.04 2.19
C VAL A 174 -0.12 -1.02 1.08
N ASP A 175 0.26 0.21 1.39
CA ASP A 175 0.15 1.36 0.49
C ASP A 175 1.47 1.73 -0.19
N THR A 176 2.57 1.43 0.50
CA THR A 176 3.95 1.78 0.16
C THR A 176 4.89 0.59 0.34
N TRP A 177 6.14 0.74 -0.09
CA TRP A 177 7.18 -0.26 0.16
C TRP A 177 7.56 -0.39 1.64
N ASP A 178 7.39 0.68 2.43
CA ASP A 178 7.68 0.65 3.86
C ASP A 178 6.59 -0.12 4.62
N ASP A 179 5.32 0.08 4.27
CA ASP A 179 4.21 -0.72 4.82
C ASP A 179 4.43 -2.21 4.54
N LEU A 180 4.89 -2.56 3.33
CA LEU A 180 5.19 -3.96 2.97
C LEU A 180 6.35 -4.53 3.81
N ARG A 181 7.38 -3.72 4.09
CA ARG A 181 8.50 -4.14 4.94
C ARG A 181 8.04 -4.39 6.36
N GLU A 182 7.25 -3.47 6.91
CA GLU A 182 6.67 -3.59 8.25
C GLU A 182 5.77 -4.84 8.35
N ALA A 183 4.88 -5.04 7.38
CA ALA A 183 3.99 -6.20 7.31
C ALA A 183 4.76 -7.54 7.26
N ARG A 184 5.95 -7.57 6.67
CA ARG A 184 6.84 -8.75 6.62
C ARG A 184 7.56 -9.03 7.95
N GLY A 185 7.29 -8.25 9.00
CA GLY A 185 8.05 -8.31 10.25
C GLY A 185 9.46 -7.71 10.10
N GLY A 186 9.70 -6.95 9.03
CA GLY A 186 10.85 -6.05 8.98
C GLY A 186 10.60 -4.97 10.01
N ALA A 187 11.22 -5.11 11.19
CA ALA A 187 11.17 -4.08 12.21
C ALA A 187 11.38 -2.72 11.55
N MET A 188 10.42 -1.81 11.71
CA MET A 188 10.72 -0.38 11.60
C MET A 188 11.92 -0.18 12.52
N THR A 189 13.11 -0.06 11.93
CA THR A 189 14.17 0.58 12.67
C THR A 189 13.61 1.99 12.85
N GLU A 190 13.20 2.32 14.07
CA GLU A 190 12.73 3.65 14.48
C GLU A 190 13.38 4.69 13.59
N SER A 191 12.56 5.56 12.97
CA SER A 191 13.00 6.68 12.13
C SER A 191 14.45 7.07 12.46
N ARG A 192 15.43 6.56 11.69
CA ARG A 192 16.85 6.84 11.91
C ARG A 192 17.20 8.22 11.40
N THR A 193 16.37 9.21 11.69
CA THR A 193 16.88 10.56 11.90
C THR A 193 17.69 10.51 13.18
N LEU A 194 18.95 10.09 13.04
CA LEU A 194 19.97 10.36 14.03
C LEU A 194 19.95 11.88 14.27
N PRO A 195 19.83 12.36 15.53
CA PRO A 195 20.11 13.76 15.80
C PRO A 195 21.52 14.10 15.28
N PRO A 196 21.84 15.37 14.94
CA PRO A 196 23.13 15.74 14.38
C PRO A 196 24.32 15.17 15.17
N GLU A 197 24.24 15.20 16.51
CA GLU A 197 25.22 14.57 17.41
C GLU A 197 25.42 13.05 17.19
N ALA A 198 24.38 12.30 16.84
CA ALA A 198 24.48 10.86 16.60
C ALA A 198 25.04 10.52 15.21
N LEU A 199 25.06 11.47 14.26
CA LEU A 199 25.79 11.33 13.00
C LEU A 199 27.30 11.49 13.20
N ASP A 200 27.72 12.37 14.11
CA ASP A 200 29.13 12.55 14.46
C ASP A 200 29.68 11.29 15.14
N ASP A 201 28.92 10.71 16.08
CA ASP A 201 29.27 9.45 16.73
C ASP A 201 29.37 8.29 15.73
N TRP A 202 28.44 8.21 14.79
CA TRP A 202 28.47 7.20 13.74
C TRP A 202 29.65 7.39 12.78
N SER A 203 29.93 8.62 12.38
CA SER A 203 31.11 8.99 11.57
C SER A 203 32.40 8.58 12.27
N ALA A 204 32.52 8.85 13.58
CA ALA A 204 33.67 8.45 14.38
C ALA A 204 33.85 6.93 14.43
N ALA A 205 32.76 6.16 14.60
CA ALA A 205 32.80 4.70 14.59
C ALA A 205 33.24 4.14 13.23
N LEU A 206 32.76 4.70 12.12
CA LEU A 206 33.20 4.34 10.78
C LEU A 206 34.68 4.65 10.56
N ALA A 207 35.13 5.85 10.96
CA ALA A 207 36.52 6.25 10.84
C ALA A 207 37.46 5.30 11.62
N GLN A 208 37.08 4.94 12.84
CA GLN A 208 37.82 3.95 13.63
C GLN A 208 37.87 2.58 12.94
N ARG A 209 36.73 2.09 12.43
CA ARG A 209 36.62 0.75 11.83
C ARG A 209 37.44 0.59 10.56
N PHE A 210 37.50 1.65 9.75
CA PHE A 210 38.12 1.66 8.42
C PHE A 210 39.48 2.38 8.38
N GLY A 211 39.98 2.86 9.52
CA GLY A 211 41.29 3.51 9.60
C GLY A 211 41.33 4.88 8.92
N LEU A 212 40.20 5.60 8.94
CA LEU A 212 40.10 6.96 8.37
C LEU A 212 40.51 8.00 9.41
N THR A 213 41.04 9.12 8.93
CA THR A 213 41.41 10.28 9.73
C THR A 213 40.24 11.26 9.90
N ARG A 214 40.36 12.13 10.91
CA ARG A 214 39.40 13.19 11.18
C ARG A 214 39.45 14.21 10.03
N GLY A 215 38.50 14.12 9.10
CA GLY A 215 38.43 14.93 7.89
C GLY A 215 38.17 14.14 6.61
N ASP A 216 38.37 12.82 6.63
CA ASP A 216 38.15 11.96 5.46
C ASP A 216 36.66 11.71 5.16
N ILE A 217 35.78 11.95 6.13
CA ILE A 217 34.32 11.78 5.99
C ILE A 217 33.67 13.18 5.97
N PRO A 218 33.43 13.78 4.79
CA PRO A 218 32.84 15.11 4.69
C PRO A 218 31.32 15.04 4.85
N VAL A 219 30.86 14.84 6.09
CA VAL A 219 29.44 14.61 6.43
C VAL A 219 28.54 15.71 5.87
N SER A 220 28.84 16.98 6.13
CA SER A 220 28.04 18.11 5.65
C SER A 220 27.92 18.14 4.13
N LEU A 221 29.02 17.91 3.42
CA LEU A 221 29.06 17.89 1.96
C LEU A 221 28.18 16.78 1.37
N ILE A 222 28.20 15.58 1.97
CA ILE A 222 27.39 14.44 1.54
C ILE A 222 25.90 14.69 1.83
N LEU A 223 25.58 15.31 2.97
CA LEU A 223 24.19 15.65 3.32
C LEU A 223 23.64 16.77 2.43
N ASP A 224 24.46 17.75 2.07
CA ASP A 224 24.08 18.81 1.14
C ASP A 224 23.88 18.25 -0.28
N LEU A 225 24.76 17.35 -0.75
CA LEU A 225 24.54 16.59 -1.99
C LEU A 225 23.19 15.86 -1.99
N ALA A 226 22.92 15.12 -0.91
CA ALA A 226 21.69 14.35 -0.78
C ALA A 226 20.46 15.27 -0.81
N ARG A 227 20.52 16.44 -0.16
CA ARG A 227 19.48 17.46 -0.18
C ARG A 227 19.25 18.00 -1.59
N ASP A 228 20.30 18.42 -2.27
CA ASP A 228 20.21 19.03 -3.61
C ASP A 228 19.65 18.03 -4.63
N VAL A 229 20.10 16.78 -4.62
CA VAL A 229 19.58 15.72 -5.50
C VAL A 229 18.13 15.35 -5.17
N ALA A 230 17.78 15.28 -3.89
CA ALA A 230 16.41 14.98 -3.48
C ALA A 230 15.41 16.05 -3.94
N ASN A 231 15.86 17.31 -4.01
CA ASN A 231 15.06 18.44 -4.45
C ASN A 231 15.01 18.57 -5.98
N GLY A 232 16.16 18.48 -6.68
CA GLY A 232 16.25 18.73 -8.13
C GLY A 232 16.02 17.53 -9.04
N VAL A 233 16.10 16.30 -8.52
CA VAL A 233 15.90 15.07 -9.30
C VAL A 233 14.72 14.27 -8.77
N ALA A 234 14.88 13.64 -7.60
CA ALA A 234 13.86 12.93 -6.86
C ALA A 234 14.43 12.45 -5.52
N ARG A 235 13.62 12.40 -4.45
CA ARG A 235 14.05 11.89 -3.14
C ARG A 235 14.78 10.53 -3.18
N PRO A 236 14.34 9.52 -3.96
CA PRO A 236 15.05 8.24 -4.05
C PRO A 236 16.41 8.28 -4.75
N ALA A 237 16.75 9.36 -5.48
CA ALA A 237 18.02 9.47 -6.20
C ALA A 237 19.19 9.86 -5.28
N ALA A 238 18.93 10.43 -4.10
CA ALA A 238 19.96 10.88 -3.17
C ALA A 238 21.00 9.80 -2.77
N PRO A 239 20.61 8.58 -2.30
CA PRO A 239 21.58 7.55 -1.94
C PRO A 239 22.38 7.03 -3.15
N LEU A 240 21.75 6.94 -4.33
CA LEU A 240 22.42 6.55 -5.56
C LEU A 240 23.51 7.57 -5.93
N SER A 241 23.17 8.86 -5.90
CA SER A 241 24.09 9.95 -6.19
C SER A 241 25.27 10.02 -5.22
N ALA A 242 25.03 9.81 -3.92
CA ALA A 242 26.09 9.75 -2.92
C ALA A 242 27.05 8.58 -3.16
N PHE A 243 26.53 7.40 -3.51
CA PHE A 243 27.36 6.24 -3.87
C PHE A 243 28.21 6.52 -5.12
N VAL A 244 27.61 7.10 -6.17
CA VAL A 244 28.32 7.44 -7.41
C VAL A 244 29.42 8.47 -7.15
N ALA A 245 29.15 9.52 -6.36
CA ALA A 245 30.15 10.51 -5.99
C ALA A 245 31.35 9.85 -5.27
N GLY A 246 31.08 8.95 -4.32
CA GLY A 246 32.13 8.18 -3.64
C GLY A 246 32.92 7.26 -4.58
N LEU A 247 32.26 6.59 -5.52
CA LEU A 247 32.91 5.72 -6.50
C LEU A 247 33.81 6.52 -7.46
N VAL A 248 33.36 7.68 -7.91
CA VAL A 248 34.13 8.59 -8.76
C VAL A 248 35.34 9.14 -8.01
N ALA A 249 35.14 9.61 -6.77
CA ALA A 249 36.23 10.10 -5.93
C ALA A 249 37.29 9.01 -5.68
N GLY A 250 36.86 7.79 -5.34
CA GLY A 250 37.77 6.65 -5.14
C GLY A 250 38.57 6.28 -6.38
N ARG A 251 37.98 6.40 -7.58
CA ARG A 251 38.70 6.18 -8.85
C ARG A 251 39.70 7.29 -9.19
N ALA A 252 39.48 8.50 -8.68
CA ALA A 252 40.34 9.66 -8.93
C ALA A 252 41.55 9.74 -7.97
N GLY A 253 41.60 8.89 -6.95
CA GLY A 253 42.69 8.86 -5.96
C GLY A 253 42.19 8.91 -4.52
N GLY A 254 40.91 9.21 -4.31
CA GLY A 254 40.26 9.17 -3.00
C GLY A 254 40.63 10.31 -2.06
N SER A 255 41.24 11.39 -2.57
CA SER A 255 41.54 12.56 -1.74
C SER A 255 40.28 13.34 -1.40
N PRO A 256 40.30 14.19 -0.34
CA PRO A 256 39.20 15.11 -0.04
C PRO A 256 38.84 16.00 -1.24
N ALA A 257 39.84 16.47 -1.99
CA ALA A 257 39.62 17.28 -3.19
C ALA A 257 38.93 16.49 -4.33
N ASP A 258 39.19 15.19 -4.44
CA ASP A 258 38.50 14.33 -5.42
C ASP A 258 37.03 14.14 -5.03
N THR A 259 36.76 14.06 -3.73
CA THR A 259 35.39 13.97 -3.19
C THR A 259 34.62 15.26 -3.46
N GLU A 260 35.21 16.42 -3.17
CA GLU A 260 34.62 17.73 -3.46
C GLU A 260 34.29 17.90 -4.95
N LYS A 261 35.22 17.54 -5.84
CA LYS A 261 35.00 17.58 -7.29
C LYS A 261 33.88 16.65 -7.75
N ALA A 262 33.85 15.42 -7.25
CA ALA A 262 32.82 14.45 -7.60
C ALA A 262 31.44 14.91 -7.12
N VAL A 263 31.34 15.41 -5.88
CA VAL A 263 30.09 15.95 -5.34
C VAL A 263 29.61 17.16 -6.16
N ALA A 264 30.50 18.11 -6.46
CA ALA A 264 30.16 19.30 -7.24
C ALA A 264 29.58 18.93 -8.62
N ALA A 265 30.20 17.98 -9.32
CA ALA A 265 29.73 17.51 -10.62
C ALA A 265 28.33 16.88 -10.56
N VAL A 266 28.04 16.10 -9.50
CA VAL A 266 26.71 15.49 -9.32
C VAL A 266 25.66 16.55 -8.97
N VAL A 267 25.99 17.54 -8.14
CA VAL A 267 25.09 18.65 -7.80
C VAL A 267 24.79 19.51 -9.03
N GLU A 268 25.79 19.82 -9.86
CA GLU A 268 25.61 20.55 -11.12
C GLU A 268 24.65 19.80 -12.05
N MET A 269 24.89 18.50 -12.24
CA MET A 269 24.03 17.66 -13.07
C MET A 269 22.60 17.53 -12.52
N ALA A 270 22.42 17.54 -11.19
CA ALA A 270 21.11 17.54 -10.55
C ALA A 270 20.33 18.84 -10.75
N ARG A 271 21.02 19.99 -10.76
CA ARG A 271 20.38 21.30 -11.02
C ARG A 271 19.91 21.42 -12.46
N ASP A 272 20.68 20.91 -13.40
CA ASP A 272 20.32 20.93 -14.82
C ASP A 272 19.23 19.92 -15.19
N TRP A 273 18.89 19.01 -14.26
CA TRP A 273 17.89 17.97 -14.47
C TRP A 273 16.46 18.51 -14.58
N GLU A 274 16.12 19.58 -13.86
CA GLU A 274 14.79 20.22 -13.93
C GLU A 274 14.49 20.84 -15.31
N ASN A 275 15.53 21.09 -16.11
CA ASN A 275 15.42 21.70 -17.44
C ASN A 275 15.37 20.67 -18.60
N ARG A 276 15.19 19.38 -18.30
CA ARG A 276 15.09 18.27 -19.27
C ARG A 276 13.71 17.65 -19.30
#